data_AF-A0A8T2WGC5-F1
#
_entry.id   AF-A0A8T2WGC5-F1
#
_cell.length_a   1.000
_cell.length_b   1.000
_cell.length_c   1.000
_cell.angle_alpha   90.00
_cell.angle_beta   90.00
_cell.angle_gamma   90.00
#
_symmetry.space_group_name_H-M   'P 1'
#
loop_
_entity.id
_entity.type
_entity.pdbx_description
1 polymer ?
#
loop_
_entity_poly.entity_id
_entity_poly.type
_entity_poly.pdbx_seq_one_letter_code
_entity_poly.pdbx_strand_id
1 'polypeptide(L)'
;MRTFSSGKLSEQSAKHAMRNGGLRSALGPHRKPLSISAQAANSGTPPDVPKPRGQPQGGKEWLQTILSRFGPVKEKASNTTVLDFEKPLVELDNRIKEVRTVAEDNGVDVSDQVKELEDRARKLRKDTYSRLTPIQRLQVARHPNRPTFLDIALNISDKFVELHGDRGGLDDPALVCGIGSIDGTSFMFIGHQKGRNTKENIYRNFGMPQPNGYRKALRFMRHADKFGLPIITFVDTPGAYAGKAAEELGQGEAIALNLREMFGFRVPIISVVIGEGGSGGALAIGCANRNLIMENSVYYVASPEACAAILWKSRDKAGTATEALRITSSDLLKFGVMDESIPEPLGAAHSDPMSAFPAIKESILRNYRRYENMTAEEVMLDRYTKFRKLGMFEEFLVRGGDAKGAKEALEKAPGAYTAAGTYAPTADDAKFIEMLADMEEKWQTTLDSKQEWVMKPETPVAGFRRAGLVEIAAAAVEVNREKKGQGAGGELVLGPNVDAGSIAAAAKLGQNGNGSKLENVNV
;
A
#
# COMPACT_ATOMS: atom_id res chain seq x y z
N MET A 1 -7.32 -16.89 31.72
CA MET A 1 -8.15 -16.77 32.95
C MET A 1 -8.15 -15.32 33.42
N ARG A 2 -9.28 -14.61 33.27
CA ARG A 2 -9.86 -13.59 34.17
C ARG A 2 -11.07 -12.97 33.44
N THR A 3 -12.16 -12.86 34.19
CA THR A 3 -13.57 -12.70 33.77
C THR A 3 -14.11 -11.31 34.10
N PHE A 4 -14.99 -10.77 33.25
CA PHE A 4 -16.02 -9.76 33.59
C PHE A 4 -17.22 -10.02 32.65
N SER A 5 -18.29 -10.70 33.10
CA SER A 5 -19.52 -10.19 33.74
C SER A 5 -20.35 -9.26 32.85
N SER A 6 -21.41 -9.83 32.24
CA SER A 6 -22.46 -9.15 31.48
C SER A 6 -23.76 -9.09 32.28
N GLY A 7 -24.29 -7.88 32.47
CA GLY A 7 -25.62 -7.61 33.02
C GLY A 7 -26.73 -7.67 31.96
N LYS A 8 -27.88 -8.17 32.39
CA LYS A 8 -29.15 -8.45 31.68
C LYS A 8 -29.89 -7.20 31.18
N LEU A 9 -30.82 -7.41 30.23
CA LEU A 9 -32.24 -6.92 30.15
C LEU A 9 -32.79 -7.29 28.75
N SER A 10 -33.55 -8.38 28.58
CA SER A 10 -35.00 -8.63 28.82
C SER A 10 -35.91 -8.30 27.61
N GLU A 11 -36.63 -9.33 27.18
CA GLU A 11 -37.67 -9.42 26.14
C GLU A 11 -38.92 -8.58 26.41
N GLN A 12 -39.62 -8.20 25.33
CA GLN A 12 -41.09 -8.04 25.14
C GLN A 12 -41.28 -7.22 23.83
N SER A 13 -42.16 -7.47 22.86
CA SER A 13 -43.26 -8.41 22.66
C SER A 13 -43.62 -8.43 21.16
N ALA A 14 -44.03 -9.59 20.67
CA ALA A 14 -44.70 -9.76 19.38
C ALA A 14 -46.17 -9.28 19.43
N LYS A 15 -46.69 -8.74 18.31
CA LYS A 15 -47.94 -9.18 17.62
C LYS A 15 -48.58 -8.07 16.75
N HIS A 16 -49.26 -8.55 15.71
CA HIS A 16 -50.27 -7.92 14.84
C HIS A 16 -49.75 -7.02 13.70
N ALA A 17 -50.25 -7.10 12.47
CA ALA A 17 -51.12 -8.03 11.74
C ALA A 17 -51.00 -7.61 10.27
N MET A 18 -50.60 -8.49 9.36
CA MET A 18 -51.48 -9.03 8.30
C MET A 18 -52.71 -8.16 7.94
N ARG A 19 -52.74 -7.63 6.70
CA ARG A 19 -53.62 -8.12 5.62
C ARG A 19 -53.60 -7.22 4.38
N ASN A 20 -53.57 -7.91 3.24
CA ASN A 20 -54.23 -7.62 1.94
C ASN A 20 -53.92 -6.28 1.28
N GLY A 21 -53.42 -6.21 0.05
CA GLY A 21 -53.85 -6.88 -1.18
C GLY A 21 -53.98 -5.73 -2.19
N GLY A 22 -53.22 -5.67 -3.28
CA GLY A 22 -53.49 -6.40 -4.51
C GLY A 22 -53.81 -5.40 -5.64
N LEU A 23 -53.39 -5.75 -6.85
CA LEU A 23 -53.68 -5.14 -8.18
C LEU A 23 -52.90 -3.87 -8.59
N ARG A 24 -52.00 -3.99 -9.58
CA ARG A 24 -52.18 -4.02 -11.08
C ARG A 24 -52.26 -2.60 -11.67
N SER A 25 -51.18 -2.12 -12.28
CA SER A 25 -50.88 -2.13 -13.73
C SER A 25 -51.76 -1.21 -14.59
N ALA A 26 -51.16 -0.18 -15.22
CA ALA A 26 -51.28 0.12 -16.66
C ALA A 26 -50.78 1.54 -17.01
N LEU A 27 -49.74 1.56 -17.86
CA LEU A 27 -49.62 2.29 -19.13
C LEU A 27 -50.17 3.72 -19.28
N GLY A 28 -49.27 4.62 -19.67
CA GLY A 28 -49.50 5.44 -20.87
C GLY A 28 -49.46 6.96 -20.71
N PRO A 29 -48.89 7.72 -21.67
CA PRO A 29 -48.34 9.06 -21.44
C PRO A 29 -49.19 10.21 -22.02
N HIS A 30 -49.13 11.42 -21.44
CA HIS A 30 -49.11 12.71 -22.17
C HIS A 30 -49.02 13.93 -21.22
N ARG A 31 -47.99 14.77 -21.47
CA ARG A 31 -47.89 16.27 -21.43
C ARG A 31 -49.03 17.04 -20.70
N LYS A 32 -48.82 18.01 -19.79
CA LYS A 32 -48.02 19.27 -19.81
C LYS A 32 -48.18 19.98 -18.42
N PRO A 33 -47.48 21.10 -18.12
CA PRO A 33 -47.14 21.53 -16.74
C PRO A 33 -48.23 22.36 -16.05
N LEU A 34 -48.29 22.29 -14.72
CA LEU A 34 -49.12 23.15 -13.88
C LEU A 34 -48.29 23.68 -12.70
N SER A 35 -48.12 24.99 -12.66
CA SER A 35 -47.63 25.77 -11.53
C SER A 35 -48.80 26.12 -10.61
N ILE A 36 -48.72 25.83 -9.31
CA ILE A 36 -49.62 26.43 -8.30
C ILE A 36 -48.85 26.77 -7.02
N SER A 37 -49.01 28.02 -6.63
CA SER A 37 -48.54 28.71 -5.42
C SER A 37 -49.27 28.25 -4.15
N ALA A 38 -48.54 28.19 -3.03
CA ALA A 38 -49.07 27.83 -1.72
C ALA A 38 -49.61 29.05 -0.95
N GLN A 39 -50.73 28.88 -0.26
CA GLN A 39 -51.13 29.67 0.90
C GLN A 39 -51.57 28.73 2.04
N ALA A 40 -51.14 29.09 3.24
CA ALA A 40 -51.27 28.34 4.48
C ALA A 40 -52.48 28.80 5.31
N ALA A 41 -53.05 27.90 6.12
CA ALA A 41 -53.13 28.01 7.59
C ALA A 41 -54.07 26.95 8.22
N ASN A 42 -53.51 26.19 9.19
CA ASN A 42 -54.01 25.79 10.54
C ASN A 42 -55.49 25.39 10.74
N SER A 43 -55.86 24.41 11.58
CA SER A 43 -55.30 23.94 12.86
C SER A 43 -55.89 22.57 13.28
N GLY A 44 -55.15 21.79 14.08
CA GLY A 44 -55.70 20.66 14.87
C GLY A 44 -54.73 19.48 15.07
N THR A 45 -53.94 19.50 16.15
CA THR A 45 -52.90 18.52 16.53
C THR A 45 -53.42 17.25 17.23
N PRO A 46 -52.78 16.08 17.00
CA PRO A 46 -52.68 14.97 17.95
C PRO A 46 -51.23 14.76 18.48
N PRO A 47 -51.02 13.92 19.51
CA PRO A 47 -50.08 14.18 20.61
C PRO A 47 -48.66 13.60 20.49
N ASP A 48 -47.73 14.30 21.17
CA ASP A 48 -46.41 13.94 21.71
C ASP A 48 -45.38 13.24 20.81
N VAL A 49 -44.83 14.05 19.92
CA VAL A 49 -43.50 13.86 19.30
C VAL A 49 -42.43 14.27 20.33
N PRO A 50 -41.34 13.51 20.53
CA PRO A 50 -40.23 13.94 21.39
C PRO A 50 -39.67 15.27 20.88
N LYS A 51 -39.57 16.26 21.78
CA LYS A 51 -39.04 17.60 21.48
C LYS A 51 -37.69 17.50 20.74
N PRO A 52 -37.48 18.30 19.68
CA PRO A 52 -36.20 18.31 18.97
C PRO A 52 -35.11 18.84 19.90
N ARG A 53 -34.12 18.01 20.21
CA ARG A 53 -32.84 18.49 20.73
C ARG A 53 -32.10 19.16 19.58
N GLY A 54 -32.09 20.48 19.59
CA GLY A 54 -31.06 21.34 19.01
C GLY A 54 -30.92 21.32 17.49
N GLN A 55 -30.93 22.49 16.88
CA GLN A 55 -30.45 22.71 15.52
C GLN A 55 -29.09 21.99 15.30
N PRO A 56 -28.85 21.34 14.14
CA PRO A 56 -27.53 20.85 13.80
C PRO A 56 -26.62 22.06 13.54
N GLN A 57 -25.99 22.56 14.59
CA GLN A 57 -24.77 23.34 14.44
C GLN A 57 -23.72 22.39 13.86
N GLY A 58 -23.08 22.80 12.76
CA GLY A 58 -21.79 22.23 12.40
C GLY A 58 -21.73 21.30 11.19
N GLY A 59 -22.32 21.68 10.05
CA GLY A 59 -21.77 21.26 8.74
C GLY A 59 -20.28 21.60 8.56
N LYS A 60 -19.71 22.42 9.47
CA LYS A 60 -18.27 22.70 9.60
C LYS A 60 -17.55 21.76 10.58
N GLU A 61 -18.21 21.13 11.55
CA GLU A 61 -17.56 20.30 12.58
C GLU A 61 -17.16 18.93 12.04
N TRP A 62 -17.98 18.29 11.20
CA TRP A 62 -17.60 17.03 10.55
C TRP A 62 -16.45 17.23 9.54
N LEU A 63 -16.48 18.34 8.80
CA LEU A 63 -15.42 18.78 7.90
C LEU A 63 -14.14 19.12 8.68
N GLN A 64 -14.24 19.83 9.81
CA GLN A 64 -13.10 20.09 10.69
C GLN A 64 -12.57 18.81 11.35
N THR A 65 -13.39 17.81 11.65
CA THR A 65 -12.96 16.53 12.24
C THR A 65 -12.22 15.66 11.22
N ILE A 66 -12.61 15.72 9.95
CA ILE A 66 -11.87 15.06 8.86
C ILE A 66 -10.59 15.84 8.55
N LEU A 67 -10.67 17.16 8.38
CA LEU A 67 -9.52 17.99 8.05
C LEU A 67 -8.50 18.10 9.19
N SER A 68 -8.90 17.99 10.46
CA SER A 68 -7.97 17.99 11.60
C SER A 68 -7.13 16.71 11.70
N ARG A 69 -7.60 15.59 11.12
CA ARG A 69 -6.82 14.34 11.00
C ARG A 69 -5.75 14.41 9.91
N PHE A 70 -5.92 15.34 8.96
CA PHE A 70 -5.08 15.54 7.79
C PHE A 70 -4.48 16.95 7.74
N GLY A 71 -4.39 17.64 8.88
CA GLY A 71 -3.65 18.89 8.97
C GLY A 71 -2.13 18.63 8.85
N PRO A 72 -1.36 19.58 8.31
CA PRO A 72 0.10 19.50 8.37
C PRO A 72 0.55 19.39 9.83
N VAL A 73 1.66 18.68 10.05
CA VAL A 73 2.22 18.41 11.38
C VAL A 73 2.45 19.73 12.11
N LYS A 74 1.64 20.03 13.14
CA LYS A 74 1.79 21.24 13.97
C LYS A 74 2.63 21.02 15.23
N GLU A 75 2.86 19.77 15.63
CA GLU A 75 3.57 19.43 16.87
C GLU A 75 4.58 18.30 16.67
N LYS A 76 5.75 18.41 17.30
CA LYS A 76 6.73 17.32 17.42
C LYS A 76 6.05 16.12 18.09
N ALA A 77 6.08 14.96 17.43
CA ALA A 77 5.45 13.74 17.95
C ALA A 77 5.92 13.43 19.38
N SER A 78 4.98 13.44 20.34
CA SER A 78 5.22 13.30 21.78
C SER A 78 5.38 11.85 22.27
N ASN A 79 5.36 10.86 21.37
CA ASN A 79 5.65 9.47 21.68
C ASN A 79 7.03 9.09 21.17
N THR A 80 8.09 9.35 21.94
CA THR A 80 9.45 8.95 21.55
C THR A 80 9.60 7.44 21.77
N THR A 81 9.28 6.65 20.75
CA THR A 81 9.81 5.28 20.68
C THR A 81 11.31 5.41 20.54
N VAL A 82 12.08 5.06 21.58
CA VAL A 82 13.53 5.22 21.57
C VAL A 82 14.16 3.93 21.02
N LEU A 83 14.94 4.04 19.95
CA LEU A 83 15.70 2.90 19.45
C LEU A 83 16.86 2.59 20.40
N ASP A 84 17.26 1.31 20.52
CA ASP A 84 18.25 0.90 21.51
C ASP A 84 19.60 1.65 21.38
N PHE A 85 20.02 1.91 20.15
CA PHE A 85 21.26 2.65 19.87
C PHE A 85 21.14 4.16 20.13
N GLU A 86 19.93 4.67 20.33
CA GLU A 86 19.65 6.08 20.66
C GLU A 86 19.58 6.35 22.17
N LYS A 87 19.55 5.32 23.02
CA LYS A 87 19.50 5.48 24.49
C LYS A 87 20.55 6.47 25.01
N PRO A 88 21.83 6.42 24.59
CA PRO A 88 22.84 7.40 25.04
C PRO A 88 22.53 8.84 24.59
N LEU A 89 21.85 9.01 23.45
CA LEU A 89 21.43 10.33 22.96
C LEU A 89 20.29 10.88 23.79
N VAL A 90 19.30 10.04 24.11
CA VAL A 90 18.14 10.42 24.93
C VAL A 90 18.55 10.74 26.36
N GLU A 91 19.47 9.98 26.94
CA GLU A 91 20.04 10.28 28.26
C GLU A 91 20.71 11.66 28.28
N LEU A 92 21.46 12.00 27.22
CA LEU A 92 22.11 13.29 27.11
C LEU A 92 21.12 14.44 26.87
N ASP A 93 20.09 14.24 26.04
CA ASP A 93 19.00 15.20 25.84
C ASP A 93 18.22 15.44 27.14
N ASN A 94 17.99 14.40 27.94
CA ASN A 94 17.34 14.52 29.25
C ASN A 94 18.22 15.28 30.24
N ARG A 95 19.53 15.02 30.25
CA ARG A 95 20.50 15.78 31.05
C ARG A 95 20.47 17.27 30.69
N ILE A 96 20.41 17.61 29.40
CA ILE A 96 20.31 19.00 28.94
C ILE A 96 19.01 19.65 29.44
N LYS A 97 17.88 18.94 29.35
CA LYS A 97 16.60 19.42 29.86
C LYS A 97 16.63 19.65 31.37
N GLU A 98 17.16 18.69 32.14
CA GLU A 98 17.30 18.81 33.59
C GLU A 98 18.15 20.02 33.99
N VAL A 99 19.30 20.21 33.33
CA VAL A 99 20.18 21.37 33.59
C VAL A 99 19.45 22.68 33.28
N ARG A 100 18.67 22.75 32.19
CA ARG A 100 17.85 23.93 31.88
C ARG A 100 16.78 24.19 32.94
N THR A 101 16.02 23.18 33.33
CA THR A 101 14.96 23.31 34.33
C THR A 101 15.53 23.75 35.68
N VAL A 102 16.62 23.14 36.13
CA VAL A 102 17.28 23.52 37.40
C VAL A 102 17.83 24.95 37.34
N ALA A 103 18.35 25.39 36.21
CA ALA A 103 18.84 26.75 36.05
C ALA A 103 17.72 27.80 36.04
N GLU A 104 16.60 27.50 35.37
CA GLU A 104 15.38 28.33 35.39
C GLU A 104 14.81 28.42 36.81
N ASP A 105 14.72 27.30 37.54
CA ASP A 105 14.18 27.26 38.91
C ASP A 105 15.04 28.01 39.92
N ASN A 106 16.37 28.02 39.74
CA ASN A 106 17.31 28.64 40.68
C ASN A 106 17.81 30.03 40.22
N GLY A 107 17.40 30.50 39.04
CA GLY A 107 17.84 31.78 38.47
C GLY A 107 19.35 31.86 38.21
N VAL A 108 19.99 30.71 37.91
CA VAL A 108 21.44 30.60 37.68
C VAL A 108 21.72 30.57 36.18
N ASP A 109 22.72 31.34 35.72
CA ASP A 109 23.16 31.26 34.33
C ASP A 109 24.05 30.03 34.11
N VAL A 110 23.55 29.08 33.31
CA VAL A 110 24.24 27.87 32.88
C VAL A 110 24.42 27.82 31.37
N SER A 111 24.28 28.96 30.68
CA SER A 111 24.23 29.01 29.21
C SER A 111 25.43 28.34 28.54
N ASP A 112 26.64 28.54 29.08
CA ASP A 112 27.86 27.92 28.55
C ASP A 112 27.89 26.39 28.74
N GLN A 113 27.44 25.91 29.91
CA GLN A 113 27.38 24.48 30.22
C GLN A 113 26.32 23.77 29.35
N VAL A 114 25.17 24.41 29.15
CA VAL A 114 24.12 23.93 28.25
C VAL A 114 24.65 23.87 26.82
N LYS A 115 25.35 24.91 26.36
CA LYS A 115 25.94 24.94 25.02
C LYS A 115 26.96 23.82 24.82
N GLU A 116 27.83 23.58 25.80
CA GLU A 116 28.80 22.48 25.75
C GLU A 116 28.10 21.11 25.66
N LEU A 117 27.05 20.90 26.47
CA LEU A 117 26.26 19.67 26.43
C LEU A 117 25.52 19.50 25.10
N GLU A 118 24.96 20.58 24.53
CA GLU A 118 24.30 20.57 23.23
C GLU A 118 25.26 20.25 22.09
N ASP A 119 26.47 20.82 22.10
CA ASP A 119 27.50 20.53 21.10
C ASP A 119 27.97 19.08 21.22
N ARG A 120 28.11 18.57 22.45
CA ARG A 120 28.41 17.15 22.70
C ARG A 120 27.28 16.24 22.20
N ALA A 121 26.03 16.61 22.42
CA ALA A 121 24.86 15.87 21.94
C ALA A 121 24.78 15.87 20.42
N ARG A 122 25.01 17.01 19.78
CA ARG A 122 25.05 17.14 18.33
C ARG A 122 26.15 16.27 17.73
N LYS A 123 27.35 16.28 18.32
CA LYS A 123 28.48 15.45 17.87
C LYS A 123 28.18 13.96 18.04
N LEU A 124 27.69 13.54 19.22
CA LEU A 124 27.34 12.16 19.48
C LEU A 124 26.24 11.68 18.52
N ARG A 125 25.19 12.49 18.28
CA ARG A 125 24.12 12.17 17.33
C ARG A 125 24.68 11.96 15.93
N LYS A 126 25.60 12.82 15.49
CA LYS A 126 26.27 12.70 14.18
C LYS A 126 27.12 11.44 14.10
N ASP A 127 27.91 11.14 15.12
CA ASP A 127 28.79 9.97 15.17
C ASP A 127 28.00 8.65 15.24
N THR A 128 26.84 8.65 15.89
CA THR A 128 25.93 7.50 15.94
C THR A 128 25.26 7.27 14.59
N TYR A 129 24.64 8.32 14.01
CA TYR A 129 23.87 8.21 12.76
C TYR A 129 24.74 7.99 11.52
N SER A 130 25.99 8.48 11.50
CA SER A 130 26.93 8.22 10.41
C SER A 130 27.44 6.77 10.35
N ARG A 131 27.31 6.02 11.45
CA ARG A 131 27.83 4.65 11.59
C ARG A 131 26.73 3.60 11.81
N LEU A 132 25.49 3.92 11.43
CA LEU A 132 24.39 2.97 11.54
C LEU A 132 24.68 1.70 10.74
N THR A 133 24.56 0.56 11.40
CA THR A 133 24.59 -0.74 10.74
C THR A 133 23.34 -0.93 9.87
N PRO A 134 23.36 -1.86 8.89
CA PRO A 134 22.19 -2.13 8.06
C PRO A 134 20.91 -2.45 8.86
N ILE A 135 21.03 -3.21 9.96
CA ILE A 135 19.89 -3.53 10.82
C ILE A 135 19.39 -2.30 11.61
N GLN A 136 20.28 -1.42 12.04
CA GLN A 136 19.89 -0.16 12.69
C GLN A 136 19.20 0.78 11.69
N ARG A 137 19.67 0.85 10.44
CA ARG A 137 18.96 1.59 9.37
C ARG A 137 17.57 1.00 9.10
N LEU A 138 17.42 -0.33 9.08
CA LEU A 138 16.11 -0.98 8.99
C LEU A 138 15.18 -0.58 10.16
N GLN A 139 15.71 -0.48 11.38
CA GLN A 139 14.94 -0.01 12.54
C GLN A 139 14.51 1.45 12.37
N VAL A 140 15.38 2.32 11.83
CA VAL A 140 15.03 3.72 11.52
C VAL A 140 13.98 3.79 10.41
N ALA A 141 14.06 2.96 9.36
CA ALA A 141 13.05 2.87 8.31
C ALA A 141 11.68 2.42 8.85
N ARG A 142 11.68 1.58 9.89
CA ARG A 142 10.50 1.07 10.60
C ARG A 142 10.04 1.95 11.74
N HIS A 143 10.68 3.10 11.97
CA HIS A 143 10.41 3.92 13.14
C HIS A 143 8.93 4.37 13.16
N PRO A 144 8.19 4.21 14.28
CA PRO A 144 6.76 4.51 14.33
C PRO A 144 6.38 5.95 14.00
N ASN A 145 7.28 6.90 14.27
CA ASN A 145 7.10 8.33 13.95
C ASN A 145 7.75 8.74 12.62
N ARG A 146 8.19 7.80 11.79
CA ARG A 146 8.70 8.13 10.46
C ARG A 146 7.57 8.79 9.64
N PRO A 147 7.82 9.92 8.95
CA PRO A 147 6.77 10.60 8.21
C PRO A 147 6.13 9.68 7.17
N THR A 148 4.79 9.65 7.16
CA THR A 148 4.02 8.82 6.22
C THR A 148 3.81 9.55 4.89
N PHE A 149 3.29 8.85 3.87
CA PHE A 149 2.97 9.45 2.58
C PHE A 149 2.12 10.73 2.70
N LEU A 150 1.03 10.70 3.47
CA LEU A 150 0.16 11.86 3.65
C LEU A 150 0.88 13.00 4.39
N ASP A 151 1.77 12.71 5.35
CA ASP A 151 2.59 13.75 5.98
C ASP A 151 3.40 14.50 4.92
N ILE A 152 4.01 13.77 3.99
CA ILE A 152 4.83 14.38 2.95
C ILE A 152 3.96 15.11 1.93
N ALA A 153 2.96 14.44 1.35
CA ALA A 153 2.12 15.00 0.29
C ALA A 153 1.44 16.32 0.70
N LEU A 154 0.94 16.40 1.94
CA LEU A 154 0.28 17.60 2.46
C LEU A 154 1.25 18.75 2.78
N ASN A 155 2.54 18.47 2.99
CA ASN A 155 3.54 19.49 3.30
C ASN A 155 4.36 19.93 2.08
N ILE A 156 4.49 19.09 1.05
CA ILE A 156 5.23 19.44 -0.18
C ILE A 156 4.33 20.01 -1.28
N SER A 157 3.02 19.78 -1.21
CA SER A 157 2.07 20.30 -2.19
C SER A 157 1.29 21.50 -1.67
N ASP A 158 0.95 22.44 -2.56
CA ASP A 158 0.16 23.63 -2.21
C ASP A 158 -1.31 23.28 -1.98
N LYS A 159 -1.80 22.30 -2.75
CA LYS A 159 -3.15 21.76 -2.69
C LYS A 159 -3.04 20.26 -2.94
N PHE A 160 -3.68 19.46 -2.09
CA PHE A 160 -3.81 18.03 -2.28
C PHE A 160 -5.29 17.63 -2.24
N VAL A 161 -5.72 16.85 -3.24
CA VAL A 161 -7.06 16.29 -3.31
C VAL A 161 -6.94 14.78 -3.40
N GLU A 162 -7.32 14.09 -2.32
CA GLU A 162 -7.34 12.63 -2.26
C GLU A 162 -8.43 12.06 -3.20
N LEU A 163 -8.09 10.97 -3.89
CA LEU A 163 -8.95 10.29 -4.84
C LEU A 163 -9.09 8.82 -4.45
N HIS A 164 -10.34 8.33 -4.46
CA HIS A 164 -10.70 7.05 -3.89
C HIS A 164 -11.21 6.03 -4.92
N GLY A 165 -11.04 4.75 -4.59
CA GLY A 165 -11.69 3.61 -5.21
C GLY A 165 -11.02 3.07 -6.47
N ASP A 166 -11.14 1.76 -6.69
CA ASP A 166 -10.63 1.05 -7.87
C ASP A 166 -11.66 0.93 -9.02
N ARG A 167 -12.93 1.31 -8.77
CA ARG A 167 -14.11 1.05 -9.62
C ARG A 167 -14.54 -0.42 -9.72
N GLY A 168 -13.85 -1.33 -9.04
CA GLY A 168 -14.27 -2.72 -8.76
C GLY A 168 -15.16 -2.84 -7.51
N GLY A 169 -15.31 -1.76 -6.74
CA GLY A 169 -16.26 -1.66 -5.62
C GLY A 169 -15.60 -1.41 -4.26
N LEU A 170 -14.26 -1.39 -4.22
CA LEU A 170 -13.48 -1.25 -3.00
C LEU A 170 -12.56 -0.02 -3.07
N ASP A 171 -12.17 0.48 -1.90
CA ASP A 171 -11.16 1.51 -1.74
C ASP A 171 -10.17 1.04 -0.68
N ASP A 172 -8.94 0.75 -1.08
CA ASP A 172 -7.92 0.26 -0.17
C ASP A 172 -7.31 1.42 0.64
N PRO A 173 -7.44 1.44 1.97
CA PRO A 173 -6.84 2.48 2.78
C PRO A 173 -5.31 2.41 2.84
N ALA A 174 -4.68 1.26 2.57
CA ALA A 174 -3.22 1.10 2.62
C ALA A 174 -2.49 1.79 1.45
N LEU A 175 -3.20 2.15 0.38
CA LEU A 175 -2.64 2.82 -0.79
C LEU A 175 -3.45 4.07 -1.09
N VAL A 176 -2.89 5.26 -0.95
CA VAL A 176 -3.60 6.51 -1.17
C VAL A 176 -3.20 7.11 -2.51
N CYS A 177 -4.16 7.73 -3.21
CA CYS A 177 -3.93 8.41 -4.48
C CYS A 177 -4.51 9.82 -4.40
N GLY A 178 -3.95 10.77 -5.14
CA GLY A 178 -4.47 12.13 -5.17
C GLY A 178 -3.79 13.01 -6.21
N ILE A 179 -4.36 14.18 -6.47
CA ILE A 179 -3.74 15.19 -7.31
C ILE A 179 -3.26 16.33 -6.41
N GLY A 180 -2.06 16.83 -6.67
CA GLY A 180 -1.59 18.05 -6.03
C GLY A 180 -0.65 18.86 -6.87
N SER A 181 -0.33 20.07 -6.42
CA SER A 181 0.60 20.98 -7.12
C SER A 181 1.87 21.20 -6.30
N ILE A 182 3.01 21.23 -6.98
CA ILE A 182 4.29 21.66 -6.42
C ILE A 182 4.83 22.75 -7.34
N ASP A 183 5.02 23.96 -6.80
CA ASP A 183 5.58 25.12 -7.52
C ASP A 183 4.89 25.36 -8.88
N GLY A 184 3.55 25.25 -8.89
CA GLY A 184 2.71 25.45 -10.08
C GLY A 184 2.58 24.24 -11.01
N THR A 185 3.37 23.18 -10.84
CA THR A 185 3.26 21.95 -11.63
C THR A 185 2.32 20.97 -10.95
N SER A 186 1.35 20.42 -11.68
CA SER A 186 0.39 19.43 -11.15
C SER A 186 0.91 18.00 -11.32
N PHE A 187 0.83 17.21 -10.25
CA PHE A 187 1.28 15.82 -10.22
C PHE A 187 0.16 14.88 -9.76
N MET A 188 0.20 13.65 -10.26
CA MET A 188 -0.53 12.53 -9.66
C MET A 188 0.34 11.90 -8.56
N PHE A 189 -0.13 11.96 -7.32
CA PHE A 189 0.51 11.37 -6.15
C PHE A 189 -0.11 10.02 -5.85
N ILE A 190 0.73 9.01 -5.63
CA ILE A 190 0.31 7.67 -5.23
C ILE A 190 1.27 7.20 -4.13
N GLY A 191 0.80 6.60 -3.05
CA GLY A 191 1.73 6.11 -2.04
C GLY A 191 1.14 5.11 -1.07
N HIS A 192 2.02 4.29 -0.50
CA HIS A 192 1.69 3.47 0.64
C HIS A 192 1.44 4.37 1.85
N GLN A 193 0.32 4.16 2.53
CA GLN A 193 -0.03 4.92 3.72
C GLN A 193 -0.01 4.00 4.94
N LYS A 194 1.00 4.14 5.80
CA LYS A 194 1.00 3.57 7.15
C LYS A 194 0.16 4.43 8.11
N GLY A 195 -0.12 3.92 9.30
CA GLY A 195 -0.81 4.65 10.36
C GLY A 195 0.14 5.24 11.39
N ARG A 196 -0.22 6.37 12.02
CA ARG A 196 0.60 7.02 13.06
C ARG A 196 0.46 6.39 14.44
N ASN A 197 -0.55 5.55 14.62
CA ASN A 197 -0.85 4.87 15.87
C ASN A 197 -1.45 3.49 15.58
N THR A 198 -1.63 2.65 16.60
CA THR A 198 -2.13 1.28 16.45
C THR A 198 -3.48 1.21 15.74
N LYS A 199 -4.42 2.12 16.04
CA LYS A 199 -5.75 2.12 15.40
C LYS A 199 -5.65 2.44 13.91
N GLU A 200 -4.87 3.46 13.57
CA GLU A 200 -4.62 3.82 12.17
C GLU A 200 -3.85 2.74 11.43
N ASN A 201 -2.86 2.11 12.06
CA ASN A 201 -2.09 1.02 11.47
C ASN A 201 -2.99 -0.16 11.13
N ILE A 202 -3.89 -0.56 12.03
CA ILE A 202 -4.88 -1.60 11.74
C ILE A 202 -5.79 -1.18 10.57
N TYR A 203 -6.31 0.04 10.59
CA TYR A 203 -7.18 0.55 9.52
C TYR A 203 -6.49 0.59 8.15
N ARG A 204 -5.22 1.02 8.12
CA ARG A 204 -4.38 1.13 6.92
C ARG A 204 -3.66 -0.19 6.58
N ASN A 205 -4.01 -1.29 7.25
CA ASN A 205 -3.35 -2.58 7.10
C ASN A 205 -1.81 -2.51 7.16
N PHE A 206 -1.28 -1.65 8.03
CA PHE A 206 0.15 -1.37 8.19
C PHE A 206 0.86 -0.96 6.89
N GLY A 207 0.13 -0.34 5.96
CA GLY A 207 0.63 0.02 4.64
C GLY A 207 0.85 -1.17 3.71
N MET A 208 0.18 -2.31 3.95
CA MET A 208 0.19 -3.50 3.07
C MET A 208 -1.04 -3.51 2.17
N PRO A 209 -0.93 -3.14 0.89
CA PRO A 209 -2.08 -3.10 -0.01
C PRO A 209 -2.62 -4.48 -0.34
N GLN A 210 -3.94 -4.55 -0.47
CA GLN A 210 -4.68 -5.60 -1.12
C GLN A 210 -4.70 -5.37 -2.66
N PRO A 211 -5.17 -6.33 -3.47
CA PRO A 211 -5.13 -6.22 -4.93
C PRO A 211 -5.88 -4.98 -5.46
N ASN A 212 -7.01 -4.63 -4.82
CA ASN A 212 -7.78 -3.42 -5.12
C ASN A 212 -6.99 -2.12 -4.88
N GLY A 213 -6.02 -2.11 -3.97
CA GLY A 213 -5.08 -1.00 -3.82
C GLY A 213 -4.28 -0.79 -5.10
N TYR A 214 -3.59 -1.82 -5.59
CA TYR A 214 -2.81 -1.72 -6.83
C TYR A 214 -3.68 -1.42 -8.06
N ARG A 215 -4.90 -1.96 -8.14
CA ARG A 215 -5.84 -1.59 -9.21
C ARG A 215 -6.25 -0.11 -9.13
N LYS A 216 -6.44 0.43 -7.93
CA LYS A 216 -6.68 1.86 -7.71
C LYS A 216 -5.48 2.70 -8.15
N ALA A 217 -4.25 2.32 -7.79
CA ALA A 217 -3.05 3.02 -8.25
C ALA A 217 -2.97 3.03 -9.78
N LEU A 218 -3.09 1.86 -10.43
CA LEU A 218 -3.07 1.77 -11.88
C LEU A 218 -4.14 2.64 -12.56
N ARG A 219 -5.36 2.67 -12.01
CA ARG A 219 -6.43 3.53 -12.53
C ARG A 219 -5.99 4.99 -12.57
N PHE A 220 -5.38 5.48 -11.49
CA PHE A 220 -4.95 6.87 -11.41
C PHE A 220 -3.67 7.16 -12.16
N MET A 221 -2.75 6.18 -12.29
CA MET A 221 -1.61 6.30 -13.22
C MET A 221 -2.09 6.42 -14.67
N ARG A 222 -3.10 5.65 -15.09
CA ARG A 222 -3.74 5.80 -16.42
C ARG A 222 -4.42 7.16 -16.60
N HIS A 223 -5.00 7.73 -15.54
CA HIS A 223 -5.55 9.09 -15.61
C HIS A 223 -4.43 10.12 -15.77
N ALA A 224 -3.35 9.97 -15.01
CA ALA A 224 -2.19 10.84 -15.12
C ALA A 224 -1.60 10.81 -16.53
N ASP A 225 -1.40 9.63 -17.10
CA ASP A 225 -0.97 9.46 -18.49
C ASP A 225 -1.92 10.12 -19.50
N LYS A 226 -3.24 9.91 -19.34
CA LYS A 226 -4.25 10.50 -20.23
C LYS A 226 -4.24 12.03 -20.21
N PHE A 227 -4.02 12.64 -19.05
CA PHE A 227 -4.09 14.08 -18.86
C PHE A 227 -2.72 14.77 -18.88
N GLY A 228 -1.63 14.03 -19.17
CA GLY A 228 -0.28 14.57 -19.19
C GLY A 228 0.25 14.99 -17.82
N LEU A 229 -0.24 14.39 -16.73
CA LEU A 229 0.25 14.66 -15.38
C LEU A 229 1.46 13.77 -15.08
N PRO A 230 2.63 14.33 -14.72
CA PRO A 230 3.72 13.55 -14.15
C PRO A 230 3.29 12.83 -12.87
N ILE A 231 3.86 11.65 -12.62
CA ILE A 231 3.48 10.77 -11.51
C ILE A 231 4.58 10.77 -10.45
N ILE A 232 4.18 10.94 -9.19
CA ILE A 232 5.07 10.76 -8.04
C ILE A 232 4.53 9.61 -7.20
N THR A 233 5.36 8.58 -6.97
CA THR A 233 5.00 7.44 -6.14
C THR A 233 5.81 7.44 -4.84
N PHE A 234 5.19 7.15 -3.70
CA PHE A 234 5.84 7.06 -2.39
C PHE A 234 5.77 5.65 -1.85
N VAL A 235 6.94 5.02 -1.69
CA VAL A 235 7.07 3.64 -1.27
C VAL A 235 7.34 3.56 0.24
N ASP A 236 6.40 2.95 0.96
CA ASP A 236 6.52 2.64 2.40
C ASP A 236 5.65 1.46 2.81
N THR A 237 6.08 0.26 2.44
CA THR A 237 5.36 -0.98 2.71
C THR A 237 6.33 -2.09 3.12
N PRO A 238 5.97 -2.93 4.12
CA PRO A 238 6.71 -4.17 4.36
C PRO A 238 6.45 -5.23 3.27
N GLY A 239 5.44 -5.01 2.42
CA GLY A 239 5.06 -5.88 1.32
C GLY A 239 3.57 -5.83 1.00
N ALA A 240 3.17 -6.48 -0.08
CA ALA A 240 1.76 -6.69 -0.37
C ALA A 240 1.12 -7.56 0.72
N TYR A 241 -0.17 -7.35 1.00
CA TYR A 241 -0.87 -8.16 2.00
C TYR A 241 -0.94 -9.62 1.56
N ALA A 242 -0.35 -10.52 2.35
CA ALA A 242 -0.27 -11.96 2.08
C ALA A 242 -1.38 -12.71 2.82
N GLY A 243 -2.64 -12.45 2.44
CA GLY A 243 -3.82 -13.09 3.03
C GLY A 243 -4.64 -13.86 2.01
N LYS A 244 -5.40 -14.87 2.47
CA LYS A 244 -6.25 -15.72 1.62
C LYS A 244 -7.14 -14.92 0.65
N ALA A 245 -7.84 -13.91 1.15
CA ALA A 245 -8.71 -13.07 0.32
C ALA A 245 -7.94 -12.26 -0.74
N ALA A 246 -6.69 -11.87 -0.46
CA ALA A 246 -5.86 -11.18 -1.44
C ALA A 246 -5.44 -12.13 -2.58
N GLU A 247 -5.12 -13.39 -2.25
CA GLU A 247 -4.83 -14.42 -3.24
C GLU A 247 -6.05 -14.73 -4.11
N GLU A 248 -7.23 -14.95 -3.50
CA GLU A 248 -8.49 -15.19 -4.21
C GLU A 248 -8.86 -14.03 -5.15
N LEU A 249 -8.52 -12.80 -4.77
CA LEU A 249 -8.75 -11.59 -5.57
C LEU A 249 -7.61 -11.25 -6.54
N GLY A 250 -6.58 -12.09 -6.66
CA GLY A 250 -5.50 -11.94 -7.64
C GLY A 250 -4.42 -10.92 -7.26
N GLN A 251 -3.77 -11.08 -6.11
CA GLN A 251 -2.66 -10.22 -5.68
C GLN A 251 -1.49 -10.22 -6.68
N GLY A 252 -1.09 -11.40 -7.16
CA GLY A 252 -0.05 -11.51 -8.18
C GLY A 252 -0.41 -10.82 -9.50
N GLU A 253 -1.66 -10.97 -9.95
CA GLU A 253 -2.17 -10.31 -11.15
C GLU A 253 -2.17 -8.79 -11.02
N ALA A 254 -2.68 -8.26 -9.90
CA ALA A 254 -2.76 -6.82 -9.70
C ALA A 254 -1.37 -6.15 -9.69
N ILE A 255 -0.38 -6.82 -9.07
CA ILE A 255 1.03 -6.39 -9.10
C ILE A 255 1.57 -6.47 -10.52
N ALA A 256 1.47 -7.64 -11.18
CA ALA A 256 2.02 -7.85 -12.52
C ALA A 256 1.45 -6.87 -13.55
N LEU A 257 0.14 -6.60 -13.50
CA LEU A 257 -0.51 -5.65 -14.37
C LEU A 257 0.02 -4.22 -14.14
N ASN A 258 0.25 -3.82 -12.88
CA ASN A 258 0.87 -2.53 -12.61
C ASN A 258 2.27 -2.46 -13.22
N LEU A 259 3.11 -3.48 -13.01
CA LEU A 259 4.47 -3.52 -13.56
C LEU A 259 4.47 -3.36 -15.08
N ARG A 260 3.63 -4.14 -15.78
CA ARG A 260 3.49 -4.10 -17.25
C ARG A 260 3.10 -2.71 -17.74
N GLU A 261 2.02 -2.16 -17.18
CA GLU A 261 1.45 -0.90 -17.65
C GLU A 261 2.35 0.30 -17.34
N MET A 262 3.07 0.25 -16.21
CA MET A 262 4.01 1.28 -15.83
C MET A 262 5.15 1.47 -16.83
N PHE A 263 5.50 0.48 -17.66
CA PHE A 263 6.48 0.69 -18.74
C PHE A 263 5.92 1.50 -19.91
N GLY A 264 4.60 1.46 -20.16
CA GLY A 264 3.96 2.11 -21.29
C GLY A 264 3.46 3.54 -21.04
N PHE A 265 3.62 4.10 -19.84
CA PHE A 265 3.19 5.48 -19.58
C PHE A 265 4.12 6.51 -20.20
N ARG A 266 3.52 7.47 -20.91
CA ARG A 266 4.15 8.56 -21.66
C ARG A 266 4.59 9.73 -20.78
N VAL A 267 4.05 9.82 -19.58
CA VAL A 267 4.43 10.81 -18.56
C VAL A 267 5.57 10.29 -17.68
N PRO A 268 6.46 11.17 -17.17
CA PRO A 268 7.55 10.72 -16.31
C PRO A 268 7.03 10.29 -14.94
N ILE A 269 7.66 9.25 -14.39
CA ILE A 269 7.36 8.70 -13.06
C ILE A 269 8.58 8.87 -12.17
N ILE A 270 8.41 9.48 -11.00
CA ILE A 270 9.44 9.59 -9.96
C ILE A 270 8.97 8.80 -8.74
N SER A 271 9.72 7.76 -8.36
CA SER A 271 9.45 6.96 -7.16
C SER A 271 10.37 7.34 -6.03
N VAL A 272 9.84 7.49 -4.82
CA VAL A 272 10.59 7.84 -3.61
C VAL A 272 10.32 6.80 -2.52
N VAL A 273 11.34 6.07 -2.12
CA VAL A 273 11.26 5.13 -0.99
C VAL A 273 11.46 5.92 0.31
N ILE A 274 10.36 6.15 1.02
CA ILE A 274 10.34 6.99 2.22
C ILE A 274 10.43 6.19 3.51
N GLY A 275 10.27 4.87 3.48
CA GLY A 275 10.47 3.99 4.63
C GLY A 275 10.97 2.63 4.18
N GLU A 276 10.06 1.65 4.15
CA GLU A 276 10.38 0.30 3.66
C GLU A 276 9.93 0.08 2.23
N GLY A 277 10.79 -0.49 1.40
CA GLY A 277 10.48 -0.99 0.06
C GLY A 277 10.42 -2.51 0.03
N GLY A 278 9.33 -3.07 0.54
CA GLY A 278 9.12 -4.52 0.61
C GLY A 278 8.66 -5.16 -0.69
N SER A 279 9.57 -5.89 -1.34
CA SER A 279 9.30 -6.89 -2.38
C SER A 279 8.42 -6.38 -3.53
N GLY A 280 7.64 -7.27 -4.15
CA GLY A 280 6.73 -6.97 -5.25
C GLY A 280 5.65 -5.94 -4.89
N GLY A 281 5.29 -5.80 -3.60
CA GLY A 281 4.32 -4.79 -3.17
C GLY A 281 4.84 -3.36 -3.24
N ALA A 282 6.14 -3.17 -3.00
CA ALA A 282 6.83 -1.91 -3.27
C ALA A 282 7.04 -1.70 -4.77
N LEU A 283 7.46 -2.75 -5.49
CA LEU A 283 7.75 -2.69 -6.92
C LEU A 283 6.50 -2.37 -7.77
N ALA A 284 5.31 -2.77 -7.31
CA ALA A 284 4.03 -2.53 -7.97
C ALA A 284 3.73 -1.04 -8.24
N ILE A 285 4.35 -0.11 -7.50
CA ILE A 285 4.29 1.32 -7.80
C ILE A 285 5.70 1.92 -7.99
N GLY A 286 6.71 1.07 -8.20
CA GLY A 286 8.13 1.43 -8.21
C GLY A 286 8.77 1.39 -9.60
N CYS A 287 8.07 1.00 -10.65
CA CYS A 287 8.58 1.00 -12.03
C CYS A 287 8.68 2.43 -12.60
N ALA A 288 9.67 3.20 -12.16
CA ALA A 288 9.77 4.63 -12.40
C ALA A 288 10.96 5.02 -13.28
N ASN A 289 10.87 6.19 -13.92
CA ASN A 289 12.00 6.78 -14.64
C ASN A 289 13.16 7.08 -13.69
N ARG A 290 12.85 7.63 -12.51
CA ARG A 290 13.81 7.75 -11.40
C ARG A 290 13.27 7.12 -10.12
N ASN A 291 14.14 6.39 -9.43
CA ASN A 291 13.91 5.79 -8.13
C ASN A 291 14.86 6.46 -7.15
N LEU A 292 14.29 7.26 -6.26
CA LEU A 292 14.97 7.94 -5.17
C LEU A 292 14.72 7.14 -3.88
N ILE A 293 15.65 7.21 -2.94
CA ILE A 293 15.53 6.56 -1.64
C ILE A 293 15.98 7.53 -0.56
N MET A 294 15.23 7.66 0.54
CA MET A 294 15.73 8.43 1.68
C MET A 294 16.90 7.71 2.34
N GLU A 295 17.84 8.46 2.91
CA GLU A 295 19.11 7.95 3.41
C GLU A 295 18.97 6.72 4.32
N ASN A 296 17.97 6.71 5.21
CA ASN A 296 17.73 5.65 6.18
C ASN A 296 16.57 4.72 5.77
N SER A 297 16.02 4.87 4.57
CA SER A 297 15.08 3.92 3.99
C SER A 297 15.79 2.66 3.50
N VAL A 298 15.02 1.59 3.28
CA VAL A 298 15.52 0.29 2.81
C VAL A 298 14.69 -0.24 1.66
N TYR A 299 15.28 -1.07 0.79
CA TYR A 299 14.58 -1.75 -0.31
C TYR A 299 15.07 -3.19 -0.42
N TYR A 300 14.15 -4.16 -0.50
CA TYR A 300 14.52 -5.57 -0.42
C TYR A 300 13.53 -6.51 -1.14
N VAL A 301 14.03 -7.62 -1.66
CA VAL A 301 13.22 -8.66 -2.32
C VAL A 301 12.38 -9.47 -1.32
N ALA A 302 12.89 -9.66 -0.11
CA ALA A 302 12.22 -10.35 0.99
C ALA A 302 12.67 -9.72 2.31
N SER A 303 11.79 -9.71 3.32
CA SER A 303 12.16 -9.15 4.62
C SER A 303 13.35 -9.93 5.20
N PRO A 304 14.26 -9.27 5.94
CA PRO A 304 15.37 -9.98 6.56
C PRO A 304 14.94 -11.12 7.47
N GLU A 305 13.79 -10.99 8.14
CA GLU A 305 13.22 -12.05 8.97
C GLU A 305 12.77 -13.26 8.14
N ALA A 306 12.15 -13.05 6.98
CA ALA A 306 11.73 -14.13 6.08
C ALA A 306 12.96 -14.79 5.44
N CYS A 307 13.93 -14.01 4.98
CA CYS A 307 15.19 -14.49 4.44
C CYS A 307 15.95 -15.37 5.46
N ALA A 308 16.05 -14.91 6.71
CA ALA A 308 16.66 -15.65 7.81
C ALA A 308 15.94 -16.98 8.10
N ALA A 309 14.61 -16.97 8.12
CA ALA A 309 13.81 -18.17 8.33
C ALA A 309 13.99 -19.21 7.21
N ILE A 310 14.25 -18.79 5.97
CA ILE A 310 14.42 -19.69 4.82
C ILE A 310 15.86 -20.21 4.73
N LEU A 311 16.84 -19.29 4.65
CA LEU A 311 18.23 -19.65 4.36
C LEU A 311 18.97 -20.17 5.61
N TRP A 312 18.65 -19.64 6.79
CA TRP A 312 19.29 -20.04 8.05
C TRP A 312 18.39 -20.88 8.96
N LYS A 313 17.12 -21.13 8.58
CA LYS A 313 16.14 -21.84 9.41
C LYS A 313 15.98 -21.25 10.82
N SER A 314 16.28 -19.96 10.98
CA SER A 314 16.24 -19.25 12.26
C SER A 314 15.98 -17.76 12.04
N ARG A 315 14.96 -17.22 12.71
CA ARG A 315 14.66 -15.78 12.69
C ARG A 315 15.71 -14.94 13.41
N ASP A 316 16.45 -15.53 14.34
CA ASP A 316 17.50 -14.84 15.11
C ASP A 316 18.68 -14.41 14.21
N LYS A 317 18.79 -15.00 13.01
CA LYS A 317 19.76 -14.62 11.98
C LYS A 317 19.31 -13.46 11.11
N ALA A 318 18.26 -12.72 11.49
CA ALA A 318 17.79 -11.55 10.75
C ALA A 318 18.91 -10.51 10.51
N GLY A 319 19.76 -10.24 11.50
CA GLY A 319 20.89 -9.32 11.34
C GLY A 319 21.87 -9.77 10.24
N THR A 320 22.24 -11.06 10.24
CA THR A 320 23.08 -11.66 9.19
C THR A 320 22.40 -11.59 7.82
N ALA A 321 21.10 -11.85 7.75
CA ALA A 321 20.33 -11.73 6.52
C ALA A 321 20.27 -10.28 6.01
N THR A 322 20.10 -9.29 6.89
CA THR A 322 20.10 -7.87 6.52
C THR A 322 21.42 -7.45 5.87
N GLU A 323 22.56 -7.88 6.43
CA GLU A 323 23.87 -7.59 5.87
C GLU A 323 24.09 -8.27 4.51
N ALA A 324 23.67 -9.54 4.39
CA ALA A 324 23.80 -10.30 3.14
C ALA A 324 22.93 -9.74 2.01
N LEU A 325 21.71 -9.27 2.32
CA LEU A 325 20.77 -8.74 1.34
C LEU A 325 21.14 -7.36 0.79
N ARG A 326 22.04 -6.61 1.44
CA ARG A 326 22.53 -5.30 0.98
C ARG A 326 21.39 -4.30 0.68
N ILE A 327 20.50 -4.13 1.66
CA ILE A 327 19.22 -3.42 1.51
C ILE A 327 19.29 -1.90 1.70
N THR A 328 20.47 -1.35 1.99
CA THR A 328 20.64 0.06 2.38
C THR A 328 20.64 0.97 1.15
N SER A 329 20.23 2.22 1.31
CA SER A 329 20.34 3.26 0.27
C SER A 329 21.71 3.24 -0.41
N SER A 330 22.80 3.26 0.37
CA SER A 330 24.16 3.28 -0.14
C SER A 330 24.53 2.06 -0.99
N ASP A 331 24.03 0.87 -0.67
CA ASP A 331 24.28 -0.35 -1.44
C ASP A 331 23.48 -0.33 -2.74
N LEU A 332 22.21 0.08 -2.66
CA LEU A 332 21.29 0.14 -3.79
C LEU A 332 21.71 1.18 -4.83
N LEU A 333 22.32 2.30 -4.41
CA LEU A 333 22.94 3.25 -5.32
C LEU A 333 24.15 2.63 -6.05
N LYS A 334 25.01 1.89 -5.34
CA LYS A 334 26.16 1.21 -5.96
C LYS A 334 25.73 0.16 -6.98
N PHE A 335 24.61 -0.51 -6.74
CA PHE A 335 24.03 -1.47 -7.69
C PHE A 335 23.28 -0.82 -8.85
N GLY A 336 23.07 0.49 -8.84
CA GLY A 336 22.27 1.20 -9.85
C GLY A 336 20.77 0.93 -9.78
N VAL A 337 20.28 0.32 -8.68
CA VAL A 337 18.84 0.09 -8.44
C VAL A 337 18.14 1.41 -8.07
N MET A 338 18.81 2.24 -7.29
CA MET A 338 18.37 3.59 -6.93
C MET A 338 19.27 4.62 -7.60
N ASP A 339 18.69 5.71 -8.09
CA ASP A 339 19.42 6.78 -8.78
C ASP A 339 19.97 7.83 -7.84
N GLU A 340 19.30 8.02 -6.69
CA GLU A 340 19.62 9.11 -5.77
C GLU A 340 19.26 8.75 -4.33
N SER A 341 20.13 9.14 -3.40
CA SER A 341 19.85 9.13 -1.98
C SER A 341 19.47 10.52 -1.51
N ILE A 342 18.27 10.68 -0.96
CA ILE A 342 17.79 11.93 -0.37
C ILE A 342 18.31 12.01 1.07
N PRO A 343 19.12 13.03 1.43
CA PRO A 343 19.67 13.16 2.77
C PRO A 343 18.55 13.35 3.80
N GLU A 344 18.75 12.78 4.99
CA GLU A 344 17.84 12.98 6.11
C GLU A 344 18.45 13.97 7.13
N PRO A 345 17.61 14.66 7.94
CA PRO A 345 18.11 15.51 9.01
C PRO A 345 18.87 14.70 10.07
N LEU A 346 19.65 15.40 10.89
CA LEU A 346 20.41 14.79 11.96
C LEU A 346 19.47 14.11 12.97
N GLY A 347 19.52 12.78 13.06
CA GLY A 347 18.53 12.00 13.81
C GLY A 347 17.46 11.34 12.94
N ALA A 348 17.63 11.32 11.61
CA ALA A 348 16.68 10.81 10.63
C ALA A 348 15.35 11.58 10.55
N ALA A 349 14.55 11.29 9.53
CA ALA A 349 13.35 12.03 9.16
C ALA A 349 12.29 12.17 10.27
N HIS A 350 12.25 11.24 11.24
CA HIS A 350 11.31 11.30 12.35
C HIS A 350 11.71 12.32 13.42
N SER A 351 13.00 12.68 13.50
CA SER A 351 13.50 13.67 14.48
C SER A 351 13.17 15.11 14.07
N ASP A 352 13.18 15.39 12.77
CA ASP A 352 12.84 16.70 12.20
C ASP A 352 12.14 16.57 10.82
N PRO A 353 10.85 16.17 10.80
CA PRO A 353 10.09 16.03 9.56
C PRO A 353 10.04 17.32 8.73
N MET A 354 9.99 18.47 9.39
CA MET A 354 9.86 19.78 8.73
C MET A 354 11.09 20.12 7.88
N SER A 355 12.28 19.68 8.29
CA SER A 355 13.50 19.79 7.47
C SER A 355 13.60 18.69 6.40
N ALA A 356 12.95 17.54 6.59
CA ALA A 356 12.96 16.45 5.60
C ALA A 356 12.07 16.75 4.39
N PHE A 357 10.91 17.39 4.56
CA PHE A 357 9.97 17.65 3.45
C PHE A 357 10.56 18.50 2.32
N PRO A 358 11.28 19.61 2.58
CA PRO A 358 11.94 20.38 1.53
C PRO A 358 12.97 19.56 0.74
N ALA A 359 13.75 18.71 1.40
CA ALA A 359 14.74 17.86 0.74
C ALA A 359 14.10 16.86 -0.23
N ILE A 360 12.95 16.28 0.17
CA ILE A 360 12.15 15.41 -0.69
C ILE A 360 11.58 16.19 -1.88
N LYS A 361 10.95 17.35 -1.62
CA LYS A 361 10.39 18.23 -2.65
C LYS A 361 11.44 18.62 -3.69
N GLU A 362 12.59 19.10 -3.25
CA GLU A 362 13.66 19.54 -4.13
C GLU A 362 14.20 18.40 -5.00
N SER A 363 14.37 17.22 -4.41
CA SER A 363 14.87 16.04 -5.12
C SER A 363 13.89 15.53 -6.17
N ILE A 364 12.59 15.56 -5.87
CA ILE A 364 11.53 15.28 -6.85
C ILE A 364 11.60 16.26 -8.01
N LEU A 365 11.60 17.58 -7.73
CA LEU A 365 11.60 18.61 -8.78
C LEU A 365 12.86 18.57 -9.63
N ARG A 366 14.04 18.39 -9.02
CA ARG A 366 15.31 18.26 -9.75
C ARG A 366 15.29 17.08 -10.72
N ASN A 367 14.76 15.94 -10.30
CA ASN A 367 14.65 14.77 -11.17
C ASN A 367 13.55 14.93 -12.23
N TYR A 368 12.42 15.56 -11.88
CA TYR A 368 11.33 15.84 -12.80
C TYR A 368 11.75 16.78 -13.96
N ARG A 369 12.48 17.86 -13.67
CA ARG A 369 12.92 18.85 -14.67
C ARG A 369 13.71 18.25 -15.84
N ARG A 370 14.32 17.08 -15.65
CA ARG A 370 15.05 16.36 -16.71
C ARG A 370 14.14 15.89 -17.85
N TYR A 371 12.84 15.76 -17.60
CA TYR A 371 11.85 15.27 -18.55
C TYR A 371 11.01 16.37 -19.19
N GLU A 372 11.16 17.63 -18.77
CA GLU A 372 10.36 18.74 -19.31
C GLU A 372 10.54 18.93 -20.82
N ASN A 373 11.72 18.59 -21.34
CA ASN A 373 12.07 18.73 -22.76
C ASN A 373 12.13 17.39 -23.50
N MET A 374 11.64 16.30 -22.90
CA MET A 374 11.62 14.98 -23.54
C MET A 374 10.26 14.70 -24.19
N THR A 375 10.27 13.98 -25.32
CA THR A 375 9.03 13.45 -25.90
C THR A 375 8.49 12.27 -25.08
N ALA A 376 7.23 11.91 -25.32
CA ALA A 376 6.60 10.73 -24.70
C ALA A 376 7.41 9.44 -24.95
N GLU A 377 7.90 9.26 -26.17
CA GLU A 377 8.71 8.12 -26.59
C GLU A 377 10.05 8.09 -25.86
N GLU A 378 10.71 9.25 -25.72
CA GLU A 378 11.96 9.38 -24.96
C GLU A 378 11.77 9.05 -23.47
N VAL A 379 10.66 9.49 -22.87
CA VAL A 379 10.30 9.17 -21.48
C VAL A 379 10.07 7.66 -21.29
N MET A 380 9.35 7.00 -22.20
CA MET A 380 9.15 5.55 -22.14
C MET A 380 10.47 4.80 -22.32
N LEU A 381 11.30 5.23 -23.27
CA LEU A 381 12.57 4.60 -23.57
C LEU A 381 13.58 4.75 -22.43
N ASP A 382 13.65 5.92 -21.76
CA ASP A 382 14.47 6.13 -20.56
C ASP A 382 14.09 5.12 -19.46
N ARG A 383 12.79 4.94 -19.21
CA ARG A 383 12.29 3.97 -18.23
C ARG A 383 12.66 2.54 -18.63
N TYR A 384 12.38 2.13 -19.87
CA TYR A 384 12.72 0.80 -20.37
C TYR A 384 14.23 0.50 -20.22
N THR A 385 15.07 1.43 -20.68
CA THR A 385 16.52 1.29 -20.68
C THR A 385 17.07 1.16 -19.27
N LYS A 386 16.52 1.93 -18.32
CA LYS A 386 16.90 1.83 -16.90
C LYS A 386 16.72 0.40 -16.39
N PHE A 387 15.53 -0.17 -16.53
CA PHE A 387 15.24 -1.51 -15.99
C PHE A 387 15.94 -2.62 -16.77
N ARG A 388 16.10 -2.47 -18.10
CA ARG A 388 16.73 -3.49 -18.94
C ARG A 388 18.22 -3.73 -18.59
N LYS A 389 18.88 -2.72 -18.03
CA LYS A 389 20.27 -2.78 -17.54
C LYS A 389 20.42 -3.44 -16.17
N LEU A 390 19.33 -3.66 -15.44
CA LEU A 390 19.40 -4.27 -14.11
C LEU A 390 19.61 -5.78 -14.22
N GLY A 391 20.60 -6.28 -13.47
CA GLY A 391 21.00 -7.68 -13.48
C GLY A 391 22.43 -7.83 -13.97
N MET A 392 23.17 -8.73 -13.32
CA MET A 392 24.52 -9.12 -13.73
C MET A 392 24.53 -10.64 -13.85
N PHE A 393 24.98 -11.14 -14.99
CA PHE A 393 25.11 -12.56 -15.27
C PHE A 393 26.38 -12.78 -16.08
N GLU A 394 27.01 -13.94 -15.88
CA GLU A 394 28.10 -14.37 -16.75
C GLU A 394 27.50 -14.95 -18.02
N GLU A 395 27.86 -14.37 -19.16
CA GLU A 395 27.53 -14.94 -20.47
C GLU A 395 28.26 -16.28 -20.60
N PHE A 396 27.53 -17.39 -20.53
CA PHE A 396 28.10 -18.68 -20.86
C PHE A 396 28.34 -18.70 -22.37
N LEU A 397 29.61 -18.69 -22.77
CA LEU A 397 30.00 -19.19 -24.07
C LEU A 397 29.34 -20.55 -24.30
N VAL A 398 28.47 -20.64 -25.30
CA VAL A 398 28.17 -21.92 -25.92
C VAL A 398 29.52 -22.58 -26.21
N ARG A 399 29.74 -23.82 -25.77
CA ARG A 399 31.01 -24.53 -26.03
C ARG A 399 31.35 -24.44 -27.52
N GLY A 400 32.47 -23.78 -27.85
CA GLY A 400 32.90 -23.51 -29.24
C GLY A 400 32.56 -22.12 -29.80
N GLY A 401 31.89 -21.26 -29.03
CA GLY A 401 31.65 -19.87 -29.40
C GLY A 401 32.89 -18.99 -29.21
N ASP A 402 33.07 -18.00 -30.07
CA ASP A 402 34.13 -16.99 -29.95
C ASP A 402 33.63 -15.80 -29.11
N ALA A 403 33.89 -15.83 -27.80
CA ALA A 403 33.51 -14.73 -26.90
C ALA A 403 34.19 -13.42 -27.25
N LYS A 404 35.43 -13.51 -27.75
CA LYS A 404 36.21 -12.32 -28.07
C LYS A 404 35.63 -11.66 -29.30
N GLY A 405 35.31 -12.44 -30.33
CA GLY A 405 34.58 -11.97 -31.51
C GLY A 405 33.19 -11.42 -31.19
N ALA A 406 32.41 -12.09 -30.32
CA ALA A 406 31.10 -11.62 -29.92
C ALA A 406 31.15 -10.29 -29.15
N LYS A 407 32.12 -10.15 -28.23
CA LYS A 407 32.34 -8.91 -27.47
C LYS A 407 32.86 -7.77 -28.34
N GLU A 408 33.82 -8.04 -29.22
CA GLU A 408 34.33 -7.06 -30.19
C GLU A 408 33.26 -6.65 -31.20
N ALA A 409 32.37 -7.56 -31.60
CA ALA A 409 31.23 -7.25 -32.46
C ALA A 409 30.17 -6.40 -31.75
N LEU A 410 29.91 -6.64 -30.46
CA LEU A 410 29.02 -5.82 -29.65
C LEU A 410 29.60 -4.41 -29.43
N GLU A 411 30.91 -4.30 -29.16
CA GLU A 411 31.62 -3.02 -29.01
C GLU A 411 31.70 -2.23 -30.32
N LYS A 412 31.68 -2.92 -31.47
CA LYS A 412 31.64 -2.32 -32.82
C LYS A 412 30.22 -2.17 -33.38
N ALA A 413 29.20 -2.70 -32.69
CA ALA A 413 27.83 -2.60 -33.13
C ALA A 413 27.40 -1.12 -33.05
N PRO A 414 26.81 -0.56 -34.12
CA PRO A 414 26.45 0.85 -34.15
C PRO A 414 25.29 1.11 -33.17
N GLY A 415 25.60 1.54 -31.95
CA GLY A 415 24.66 2.17 -31.03
C GLY A 415 24.60 3.67 -31.30
N ALA A 416 23.41 4.23 -31.42
CA ALA A 416 23.26 5.69 -31.45
C ALA A 416 23.30 6.20 -30.01
N TYR A 417 24.10 7.23 -29.73
CA TYR A 417 24.04 7.94 -28.46
C TYR A 417 23.26 9.23 -28.68
N THR A 418 22.28 9.51 -27.84
CA THR A 418 21.66 10.84 -27.83
C THR A 418 22.68 11.88 -27.35
N ALA A 419 22.46 13.16 -27.63
CA ALA A 419 23.33 14.24 -27.13
C ALA A 419 23.44 14.29 -25.59
N ALA A 420 22.57 13.57 -24.87
CA ALA A 420 22.57 13.43 -23.42
C ALA A 420 23.34 12.19 -22.90
N GLY A 421 23.95 11.38 -23.77
CA GLY A 421 24.69 10.18 -23.39
C GLY A 421 23.83 8.94 -23.12
N THR A 422 22.56 8.96 -23.51
CA THR A 422 21.66 7.81 -23.40
C THR A 422 21.84 6.88 -24.60
N TYR A 423 22.00 5.58 -24.35
CA TYR A 423 22.04 4.54 -25.38
C TYR A 423 20.70 4.51 -26.11
N ALA A 424 20.68 4.89 -27.39
CA ALA A 424 19.55 4.70 -28.27
C ALA A 424 19.63 3.27 -28.85
N PRO A 425 18.55 2.48 -28.73
CA PRO A 425 18.53 1.10 -29.21
C PRO A 425 18.91 1.02 -30.69
N THR A 426 19.65 -0.01 -31.06
CA THR A 426 19.96 -0.32 -32.47
C THR A 426 18.68 -0.59 -33.25
N ALA A 427 18.75 -0.59 -34.60
CA ALA A 427 17.60 -0.99 -35.43
C ALA A 427 17.11 -2.41 -35.11
N ASP A 428 17.97 -3.29 -34.61
CA ASP A 428 17.60 -4.64 -34.20
C ASP A 428 17.01 -4.68 -32.79
N ASP A 429 17.46 -3.81 -31.87
CA ASP A 429 16.78 -3.60 -30.59
C ASP A 429 15.38 -3.00 -30.81
N ALA A 430 15.24 -2.07 -31.76
CA ALA A 430 13.95 -1.51 -32.16
C ALA A 430 13.04 -2.60 -32.75
N LYS A 431 13.56 -3.46 -33.63
CA LYS A 431 12.81 -4.63 -34.14
C LYS A 431 12.47 -5.63 -33.05
N PHE A 432 13.32 -5.81 -32.05
CA PHE A 432 13.03 -6.68 -30.91
C PHE A 432 11.93 -6.08 -30.03
N ILE A 433 11.95 -4.76 -29.81
CA ILE A 433 10.88 -4.02 -29.11
C ILE A 433 9.58 -4.08 -29.92
N GLU A 434 9.63 -3.90 -31.25
CA GLU A 434 8.48 -4.09 -32.15
C GLU A 434 7.98 -5.53 -32.13
N MET A 435 8.86 -6.53 -32.14
CA MET A 435 8.49 -7.94 -32.02
C MET A 435 7.83 -8.24 -30.67
N LEU A 436 8.30 -7.63 -29.58
CA LEU A 436 7.65 -7.73 -28.27
C LEU A 436 6.28 -7.02 -28.26
N ALA A 437 6.14 -5.89 -28.94
CA ALA A 437 4.87 -5.19 -29.11
C ALA A 437 3.88 -5.99 -29.98
N ASP A 438 4.35 -6.63 -31.04
CA ASP A 438 3.59 -7.54 -31.90
C ASP A 438 3.23 -8.83 -31.17
N MET A 439 4.11 -9.33 -30.31
CA MET A 439 3.81 -10.44 -29.40
C MET A 439 2.76 -10.03 -28.37
N GLU A 440 2.74 -8.78 -27.90
CA GLU A 440 1.69 -8.23 -27.04
C GLU A 440 0.38 -8.05 -27.81
N GLU A 441 0.38 -7.59 -29.07
CA GLU A 441 -0.82 -7.51 -29.90
C GLU A 441 -1.38 -8.92 -30.19
N LYS A 442 -0.51 -9.90 -30.47
CA LYS A 442 -0.90 -11.31 -30.58
C LYS A 442 -1.39 -11.88 -29.26
N TRP A 443 -0.75 -11.54 -28.14
CA TRP A 443 -1.16 -11.95 -26.80
C TRP A 443 -2.53 -11.33 -26.44
N GLN A 444 -2.76 -10.06 -26.77
CA GLN A 444 -4.00 -9.34 -26.56
C GLN A 444 -5.10 -9.88 -27.47
N THR A 445 -4.79 -10.22 -28.73
CA THR A 445 -5.70 -10.92 -29.64
C THR A 445 -6.03 -12.34 -29.14
N THR A 446 -5.07 -12.99 -28.49
CA THR A 446 -5.24 -14.31 -27.84
C THR A 446 -6.06 -14.21 -26.54
N LEU A 447 -5.90 -13.12 -25.78
CA LEU A 447 -6.74 -12.78 -24.63
C LEU A 447 -8.18 -12.44 -25.06
N ASP A 448 -8.34 -11.71 -26.15
CA ASP A 448 -9.63 -11.28 -26.70
C ASP A 448 -10.39 -12.44 -27.36
N SER A 449 -9.67 -13.42 -27.93
CA SER A 449 -10.25 -14.65 -28.50
C SER A 449 -10.70 -15.67 -27.45
N LYS A 450 -10.34 -15.49 -26.16
CA LYS A 450 -10.91 -16.13 -24.96
C LYS A 450 -11.00 -17.66 -24.97
N GLN A 451 -10.21 -18.39 -25.76
CA GLN A 451 -10.52 -19.81 -25.95
C GLN A 451 -10.08 -20.74 -24.81
N GLU A 452 -9.15 -20.37 -23.93
CA GLU A 452 -8.78 -21.30 -22.83
C GLU A 452 -8.49 -20.68 -21.45
N TRP A 453 -8.42 -19.36 -21.30
CA TRP A 453 -7.99 -18.75 -20.03
C TRP A 453 -8.86 -17.57 -19.64
N VAL A 454 -10.02 -17.83 -19.05
CA VAL A 454 -10.77 -16.82 -18.31
C VAL A 454 -11.38 -17.45 -17.07
N MET A 455 -10.72 -17.27 -15.92
CA MET A 455 -11.47 -17.03 -14.68
C MET A 455 -12.30 -15.77 -14.96
N LYS A 456 -13.51 -15.95 -15.52
CA LYS A 456 -14.48 -14.86 -15.58
C LYS A 456 -14.70 -14.47 -14.12
N PRO A 457 -14.63 -13.18 -13.75
CA PRO A 457 -15.27 -12.77 -12.52
C PRO A 457 -16.72 -13.20 -12.66
N GLU A 458 -17.13 -14.24 -11.94
CA GLU A 458 -18.54 -14.47 -11.74
C GLU A 458 -19.08 -13.17 -11.19
N THR A 459 -20.04 -12.58 -11.90
CA THR A 459 -20.87 -11.49 -11.39
C THR A 459 -21.10 -11.76 -9.91
N PRO A 460 -20.85 -10.77 -9.02
CA PRO A 460 -20.95 -11.01 -7.60
C PRO A 460 -22.30 -11.65 -7.34
N VAL A 461 -22.29 -12.81 -6.68
CA VAL A 461 -23.49 -13.51 -6.26
C VAL A 461 -24.43 -12.46 -5.68
N ALA A 462 -25.63 -12.35 -6.24
CA ALA A 462 -26.61 -11.38 -5.81
C ALA A 462 -26.81 -11.51 -4.29
N GLY A 463 -26.24 -10.59 -3.51
CA GLY A 463 -26.27 -10.69 -2.05
C GLY A 463 -25.23 -9.89 -1.28
N PHE A 464 -24.06 -9.57 -1.84
CA PHE A 464 -23.03 -8.88 -1.04
C PHE A 464 -23.14 -7.35 -1.11
N ARG A 465 -23.80 -6.76 -0.10
CA ARG A 465 -23.65 -5.34 0.29
C ARG A 465 -22.56 -5.19 1.36
N ARG A 466 -21.89 -4.04 1.30
CA ARG A 466 -20.80 -3.52 2.15
C ARG A 466 -20.96 -3.66 3.68
N ALA A 467 -19.79 -3.65 4.32
CA ALA A 467 -19.43 -3.06 5.62
C ALA A 467 -19.83 -3.77 6.94
N GLY A 468 -18.79 -4.29 7.60
CA GLY A 468 -18.47 -4.27 9.03
C GLY A 468 -19.54 -3.85 10.04
N LEU A 469 -20.10 -4.86 10.71
CA LEU A 469 -20.68 -4.91 12.08
C LEU A 469 -21.66 -6.09 12.19
N VAL A 470 -22.17 -6.57 11.06
CA VAL A 470 -23.20 -7.62 10.97
C VAL A 470 -22.62 -9.04 11.12
N GLU A 471 -21.38 -9.31 10.71
CA GLU A 471 -20.76 -10.65 10.88
C GLU A 471 -20.49 -11.00 12.35
N ILE A 472 -20.23 -10.01 13.22
CA ILE A 472 -20.05 -10.24 14.66
C ILE A 472 -21.40 -10.57 15.32
N ALA A 473 -22.50 -9.99 14.84
CA ALA A 473 -23.84 -10.31 15.31
C ALA A 473 -24.36 -11.64 14.73
N ALA A 474 -24.03 -11.95 13.47
CA ALA A 474 -24.42 -13.20 12.81
C ALA A 474 -23.71 -14.42 13.43
N ALA A 475 -22.39 -14.34 13.63
CA ALA A 475 -21.63 -15.41 14.31
C ALA A 475 -22.10 -15.65 15.76
N ALA A 476 -22.54 -14.61 16.48
CA ALA A 476 -23.08 -14.72 17.84
C ALA A 476 -24.51 -15.30 17.88
N VAL A 477 -25.28 -15.15 16.79
CA VAL A 477 -26.64 -15.70 16.64
C VAL A 477 -26.60 -17.15 16.15
N GLU A 478 -25.64 -17.52 15.29
CA GLU A 478 -25.42 -18.90 14.82
C GLU A 478 -24.95 -19.83 15.94
N VAL A 479 -23.99 -19.39 16.77
CA VAL A 479 -23.50 -20.16 17.93
C VAL A 479 -24.58 -20.34 19.01
N ASN A 480 -25.55 -19.42 19.11
CA ASN A 480 -26.71 -19.55 20.01
C ASN A 480 -27.83 -20.45 19.42
N ARG A 481 -27.89 -20.63 18.10
CA ARG A 481 -28.81 -21.55 17.43
C ARG A 481 -28.33 -23.00 17.47
N GLU A 482 -27.02 -23.24 17.28
CA GLU A 482 -26.44 -24.58 17.39
C GLU A 482 -26.53 -25.15 18.81
N LYS A 483 -26.42 -24.31 19.84
CA LYS A 483 -26.57 -24.73 21.26
C LYS A 483 -28.01 -24.95 21.71
N LYS A 484 -29.02 -24.48 20.97
CA LYS A 484 -30.45 -24.65 21.31
C LYS A 484 -31.17 -25.71 20.45
N GLY A 485 -30.51 -26.28 19.43
CA GLY A 485 -31.13 -27.22 18.49
C GLY A 485 -30.82 -28.71 18.70
N GLN A 486 -29.90 -29.08 19.59
CA GLN A 486 -29.70 -30.49 19.97
C GLN A 486 -30.66 -30.87 21.10
N GLY A 487 -31.92 -31.10 20.74
CA GLY A 487 -32.93 -31.61 21.65
C GLY A 487 -34.19 -32.02 20.90
N ALA A 488 -34.48 -33.32 20.97
CA ALA A 488 -35.69 -34.00 20.48
C ALA A 488 -35.72 -34.38 18.99
N GLY A 489 -35.93 -35.68 18.76
CA GLY A 489 -35.87 -36.34 17.46
C GLY A 489 -37.06 -36.10 16.54
N GLY A 490 -36.89 -36.51 15.29
CA GLY A 490 -37.91 -36.54 14.24
C GLY A 490 -37.29 -36.80 12.87
N GLU A 491 -37.93 -37.66 12.08
CA GLU A 491 -37.48 -38.25 10.80
C GLU A 491 -37.04 -37.26 9.72
N LEU A 492 -36.03 -37.67 8.94
CA LEU A 492 -35.60 -37.03 7.70
C LEU A 492 -36.52 -37.44 6.54
N VAL A 493 -37.31 -36.49 6.02
CA VAL A 493 -37.96 -36.59 4.70
C VAL A 493 -37.10 -35.85 3.69
N LEU A 494 -36.60 -36.56 2.68
CA LEU A 494 -35.80 -36.03 1.58
C LEU A 494 -36.71 -35.47 0.47
N GLY A 495 -36.44 -34.23 0.04
CA GLY A 495 -37.04 -33.59 -1.15
C GLY A 495 -36.16 -33.78 -2.41
N PRO A 496 -36.74 -33.62 -3.62
CA PRO A 496 -36.26 -34.28 -4.82
C PRO A 496 -35.20 -33.46 -5.54
N ASN A 497 -33.94 -33.90 -5.41
CA ASN A 497 -32.91 -33.84 -6.45
C ASN A 497 -31.62 -34.37 -5.81
N VAL A 498 -31.57 -35.69 -5.68
CA VAL A 498 -30.37 -36.41 -5.29
C VAL A 498 -30.14 -37.45 -6.37
N ASP A 499 -29.08 -37.26 -7.14
CA ASP A 499 -28.64 -38.22 -8.14
C ASP A 499 -28.01 -39.42 -7.43
N ALA A 500 -28.50 -40.63 -7.72
CA ALA A 500 -28.25 -41.85 -6.95
C ALA A 500 -26.85 -42.47 -7.17
N GLY A 501 -25.95 -41.78 -7.87
CA GLY A 501 -24.60 -42.26 -8.17
C GLY A 501 -23.51 -41.85 -7.17
N SER A 502 -23.72 -40.79 -6.38
CA SER A 502 -22.61 -40.17 -5.62
C SER A 502 -22.56 -40.55 -4.13
N ILE A 503 -23.56 -41.28 -3.62
CA ILE A 503 -23.67 -41.65 -2.20
C ILE A 503 -22.97 -42.99 -1.88
N ALA A 504 -22.51 -43.74 -2.89
CA ALA A 504 -21.85 -45.04 -2.68
C ALA A 504 -20.32 -44.98 -2.44
N ALA A 505 -19.67 -43.82 -2.53
CA ALA A 505 -18.21 -43.71 -2.42
C ALA A 505 -17.70 -43.24 -1.03
N ALA A 506 -18.55 -42.69 -0.17
CA ALA A 506 -18.12 -42.17 1.14
C ALA A 506 -18.43 -43.10 2.33
N ALA A 507 -19.09 -44.24 2.11
CA ALA A 507 -19.47 -45.17 3.18
C ALA A 507 -18.47 -46.33 3.42
N LYS A 508 -17.25 -46.30 2.83
CA LYS A 508 -16.29 -47.41 2.94
C LYS A 508 -14.84 -47.05 3.33
N LEU A 509 -14.60 -45.86 3.89
CA LEU A 509 -13.25 -45.46 4.36
C LEU A 509 -13.24 -44.90 5.80
N GLY A 510 -14.22 -45.29 6.62
CA GLY A 510 -14.33 -44.83 8.01
C GLY A 510 -14.51 -45.93 9.04
N GLN A 511 -14.08 -47.18 8.77
CA GLN A 511 -14.06 -48.22 9.79
C GLN A 511 -12.78 -49.04 9.76
N ASN A 512 -12.16 -49.07 10.94
CA ASN A 512 -11.17 -50.01 11.47
C ASN A 512 -9.69 -49.67 11.28
N GLY A 513 -9.11 -49.23 12.40
CA GLY A 513 -7.68 -49.24 12.64
C GLY A 513 -7.14 -50.62 13.01
N ASN A 514 -5.81 -50.63 13.13
CA ASN A 514 -4.92 -51.69 13.62
C ASN A 514 -4.83 -53.01 12.84
N GLY A 515 -3.62 -53.24 12.31
CA GLY A 515 -2.98 -54.55 12.41
C GLY A 515 -2.57 -55.22 11.11
N SER A 516 -1.25 -55.25 10.89
CA SER A 516 -0.47 -56.34 10.31
C SER A 516 -0.27 -56.43 8.77
N LYS A 517 1.04 -56.55 8.46
CA LYS A 517 1.72 -57.23 7.35
C LYS A 517 1.66 -56.62 5.94
N LEU A 518 2.80 -56.01 5.61
CA LEU A 518 3.56 -56.12 4.35
C LEU A 518 3.12 -57.30 3.45
N GLU A 519 2.84 -57.00 2.18
CA GLU A 519 3.45 -57.70 1.05
C GLU A 519 3.34 -56.88 -0.24
N ASN A 520 4.34 -57.06 -1.10
CA ASN A 520 4.64 -56.35 -2.34
C ASN A 520 3.45 -56.19 -3.31
N VAL A 521 3.48 -55.16 -4.17
CA VAL A 521 3.58 -55.31 -5.64
C VAL A 521 3.88 -53.93 -6.27
N ASN A 522 4.91 -53.91 -7.11
CA ASN A 522 5.35 -52.83 -8.01
C ASN A 522 4.28 -52.39 -9.02
N VAL A 523 4.22 -51.10 -9.35
CA VAL A 523 4.72 -50.45 -10.59
C VAL A 523 4.50 -48.94 -10.45
#